data_AF-A0A1W9KYY4-F1
#
_entry.id   AF-A0A1W9KYY4-F1
#
_cell.length_a   1.000
_cell.length_b   1.000
_cell.length_c   1.000
_cell.angle_alpha   90.00
_cell.angle_beta   90.00
_cell.angle_gamma   90.00
#
_symmetry.space_group_name_H-M   'P 1'
#
loop_
_entity.id
_entity.type
_entity.pdbx_description
1 polymer ?
#
loop_
_entity_poly.entity_id
_entity_poly.type
_entity_poly.pdbx_seq_one_letter_code
_entity_poly.pdbx_strand_id
1 'polypeptide(L)'
;MVSDTVLACGYAAMCWWFGTGIILWLDRLPPRSFPWSMGGWSILLLLSFWAVSESMKSVSVSNAYLGFGSVIVMWGWHELAFLTGWLTGSRKIPLQSGVTGFARFKQSLDVIIYHELALIFNFILLWVMQRDQPNHVALCTFALLWCMRVSGKLNLYFGVPRNGAQYLPKHLSYLASYFPTRAMSSWFVFSFGVALAVWVWIISQAQLGLVETSTGWVLLATLLGLGILEHAMMVLPWPIERLWGWALNTKEEAVLDNATLDSK
;
A
#
# COMPACT_ATOMS: atom_id res chain seq x y z
N MET A 1 -14.95 -11.45 -22.53
CA MET A 1 -13.54 -11.93 -22.43
C MET A 1 -12.56 -10.76 -22.49
N VAL A 2 -12.13 -10.27 -23.67
CA VAL A 2 -11.10 -9.20 -23.75
C VAL A 2 -11.58 -7.89 -23.13
N SER A 3 -12.84 -7.51 -23.37
CA SER A 3 -13.40 -6.29 -22.77
C SER A 3 -13.47 -6.35 -21.24
N ASP A 4 -13.84 -7.50 -20.67
CA ASP A 4 -13.94 -7.68 -19.21
C ASP A 4 -12.56 -7.67 -18.56
N THR A 5 -11.56 -8.27 -19.21
CA THR A 5 -10.16 -8.23 -18.77
C THR A 5 -9.61 -6.81 -18.77
N VAL A 6 -9.85 -6.04 -19.83
CA VAL A 6 -9.40 -4.64 -19.93
C VAL A 6 -10.08 -3.78 -18.87
N LEU A 7 -11.39 -3.98 -18.63
CA LEU A 7 -12.12 -3.28 -17.57
C LEU A 7 -11.57 -3.62 -16.18
N ALA A 8 -11.27 -4.89 -15.90
CA ALA A 8 -10.65 -5.32 -14.65
C ALA A 8 -9.26 -4.68 -14.44
N CYS A 9 -8.41 -4.72 -15.47
CA CYS A 9 -7.11 -4.07 -15.42
C CYS A 9 -7.21 -2.56 -15.19
N GLY A 10 -8.12 -1.90 -15.92
CA GLY A 10 -8.39 -0.47 -15.79
C GLY A 10 -8.87 -0.11 -14.39
N TYR A 11 -9.80 -0.89 -13.83
CA TYR A 11 -10.31 -0.68 -12.48
C TYR A 11 -9.20 -0.81 -11.43
N ALA A 12 -8.39 -1.87 -11.48
CA ALA A 12 -7.27 -2.06 -10.56
C ALA A 12 -6.24 -0.93 -10.66
N ALA A 13 -5.90 -0.50 -11.89
CA ALA A 13 -4.98 0.60 -12.13
C ALA A 13 -5.53 1.93 -11.59
N MET A 14 -6.83 2.21 -11.79
CA MET A 14 -7.49 3.40 -11.23
C MET A 14 -7.47 3.35 -9.70
N CYS A 15 -7.85 2.23 -9.09
CA CYS A 15 -7.82 2.06 -7.63
C CYS A 15 -6.41 2.30 -7.06
N TRP A 16 -5.37 1.78 -7.72
CA TRP A 16 -3.99 2.00 -7.31
C TRP A 16 -3.55 3.46 -7.49
N TRP A 17 -3.86 4.07 -8.64
CA TRP A 17 -3.51 5.46 -8.95
C TRP A 17 -4.15 6.44 -7.98
N PHE A 18 -5.47 6.35 -7.82
CA PHE A 18 -6.24 7.20 -6.92
C PHE A 18 -5.94 6.87 -5.47
N GLY A 19 -5.80 5.60 -5.09
CA GLY A 19 -5.43 5.20 -3.73
C GLY A 19 -4.11 5.83 -3.31
N THR A 20 -3.06 5.69 -4.12
CA THR A 20 -1.75 6.28 -3.86
C THR A 20 -1.83 7.81 -3.82
N GLY A 21 -2.52 8.44 -4.77
CA GLY A 21 -2.66 9.89 -4.82
C GLY A 21 -3.45 10.49 -3.65
N ILE A 22 -4.56 9.87 -3.26
CA ILE A 22 -5.39 10.29 -2.14
C ILE A 22 -4.63 10.15 -0.83
N ILE A 23 -3.91 9.04 -0.63
CA ILE A 23 -3.09 8.82 0.57
C ILE A 23 -2.00 9.89 0.68
N LEU A 24 -1.29 10.19 -0.41
CA LEU A 24 -0.26 11.24 -0.43
C LEU A 24 -0.84 12.63 -0.18
N TRP A 25 -2.02 12.91 -0.73
CA TRP A 25 -2.72 14.18 -0.51
C TRP A 25 -3.19 14.34 0.94
N LEU A 26 -3.81 13.30 1.51
CA LEU A 26 -4.29 13.29 2.90
C LEU A 26 -3.15 13.43 3.91
N ASP A 27 -2.01 12.79 3.64
CA ASP A 27 -0.81 12.89 4.48
C ASP A 27 -0.25 14.33 4.55
N ARG A 28 -0.54 15.14 3.53
CA ARG A 28 -0.09 16.54 3.45
C ARG A 28 -1.06 17.54 4.07
N LEU A 29 -2.26 17.10 4.46
CA LEU A 29 -3.22 17.94 5.17
C LEU A 29 -2.70 18.35 6.56
N PRO A 30 -3.15 19.50 7.08
CA PRO A 30 -2.74 19.96 8.41
C PRO A 30 -3.16 18.94 9.50
N PRO A 31 -2.36 18.77 10.57
CA PRO A 31 -2.63 17.79 11.62
C PRO A 31 -3.99 17.93 12.31
N ARG A 32 -4.61 19.10 12.24
CA ARG A 32 -5.97 19.37 12.77
C ARG A 32 -7.07 18.63 11.99
N SER A 33 -6.82 18.30 10.73
CA SER A 33 -7.77 17.57 9.87
C SER A 33 -7.68 16.05 10.04
N PHE A 34 -6.61 15.53 10.65
CA PHE A 34 -6.40 14.09 10.84
C PHE A 34 -7.54 13.38 11.59
N PRO A 35 -8.09 13.89 12.71
CA PRO A 35 -9.21 13.20 13.38
C PRO A 35 -10.49 13.17 12.53
N TRP A 36 -10.76 14.22 11.74
CA TRP A 36 -11.92 14.26 10.83
C TRP A 36 -11.75 13.29 9.67
N SER A 37 -10.56 13.26 9.06
CA SER A 37 -10.21 12.29 8.02
C SER A 37 -10.31 10.86 8.57
N MET A 38 -9.72 10.58 9.73
CA MET A 38 -9.82 9.25 10.36
C MET A 38 -11.26 8.87 10.70
N GLY A 39 -12.11 9.83 11.12
CA GLY A 39 -13.53 9.59 11.35
C GLY A 39 -14.26 9.15 10.08
N GLY A 40 -14.12 9.90 8.99
CA GLY A 40 -14.70 9.54 7.69
C GLY A 40 -14.19 8.21 7.15
N TRP A 41 -12.89 7.97 7.23
CA TRP A 41 -12.30 6.70 6.82
C TRP A 41 -12.74 5.53 7.71
N SER A 42 -13.03 5.76 8.99
CA SER A 42 -13.52 4.69 9.89
C SER A 42 -14.95 4.25 9.53
N ILE A 43 -15.78 5.19 9.07
CA ILE A 43 -17.10 4.86 8.50
C ILE A 43 -16.93 4.05 7.22
N LEU A 44 -16.01 4.48 6.34
CA LEU A 44 -15.68 3.72 5.13
C LEU A 44 -15.12 2.33 5.44
N LEU A 45 -14.34 2.17 6.50
CA LEU A 45 -13.84 0.87 6.97
C LEU A 45 -15.00 -0.06 7.36
N LEU A 46 -15.97 0.43 8.12
CA LEU A 46 -17.16 -0.36 8.50
C LEU A 46 -17.99 -0.75 7.28
N LEU A 47 -18.17 0.18 6.34
CA LEU A 47 -18.84 -0.08 5.06
C LEU A 47 -18.06 -1.12 4.23
N SER A 48 -16.73 -1.06 4.23
CA SER A 48 -15.88 -2.05 3.57
C SER A 48 -16.06 -3.44 4.16
N PHE A 49 -16.17 -3.59 5.49
CA PHE A 49 -16.43 -4.90 6.09
C PHE A 49 -17.79 -5.47 5.66
N TRP A 50 -18.82 -4.62 5.64
CA TRP A 50 -20.15 -5.02 5.17
C TRP A 50 -20.13 -5.42 3.68
N ALA A 51 -19.51 -4.61 2.84
CA ALA A 51 -19.39 -4.86 1.40
C ALA A 51 -18.53 -6.11 1.09
N VAL A 52 -17.47 -6.35 1.86
CA VAL A 52 -16.68 -7.59 1.77
C VAL A 52 -17.53 -8.80 2.15
N SER A 53 -18.28 -8.74 3.26
CA SER A 53 -19.18 -9.81 3.67
C SER A 53 -20.21 -10.13 2.60
N GLU A 54 -20.78 -9.12 1.94
CA GLU A 54 -21.73 -9.33 0.85
C GLU A 54 -21.04 -9.92 -0.38
N SER A 55 -19.86 -9.41 -0.74
CA SER A 55 -19.09 -9.90 -1.88
C SER A 55 -18.68 -11.37 -1.74
N MET A 56 -18.48 -11.84 -0.50
CA MET A 56 -18.07 -13.21 -0.20
C MET A 56 -19.18 -14.23 -0.49
N LYS A 57 -20.47 -13.85 -0.41
CA LYS A 57 -21.64 -14.75 -0.49
C LYS A 57 -21.87 -15.36 -1.87
N SER A 58 -21.43 -14.72 -2.94
CA SER A 58 -21.64 -15.24 -4.29
C SER A 58 -20.48 -14.97 -5.23
N VAL A 59 -20.19 -15.94 -6.10
CA VAL A 59 -19.16 -15.83 -7.13
C VAL A 59 -19.78 -15.15 -8.35
N SER A 60 -19.56 -13.85 -8.46
CA SER A 60 -20.02 -13.03 -9.59
C SER A 60 -18.99 -11.96 -9.93
N VAL A 61 -19.06 -11.46 -11.16
CA VAL A 61 -18.19 -10.37 -11.65
C VAL A 61 -18.34 -9.13 -10.78
N SER A 62 -19.59 -8.75 -10.44
CA SER A 62 -19.88 -7.60 -9.57
C SER A 62 -19.29 -7.77 -8.17
N ASN A 63 -19.34 -8.97 -7.61
CA ASN A 63 -18.78 -9.23 -6.29
C ASN A 63 -17.25 -9.27 -6.29
N ALA A 64 -16.61 -9.68 -7.39
CA ALA A 64 -15.17 -9.56 -7.52
C ALA A 64 -14.73 -8.08 -7.47
N TYR A 65 -15.43 -7.19 -8.19
CA TYR A 65 -15.17 -5.75 -8.13
C TYR A 65 -15.48 -5.15 -6.76
N LEU A 66 -16.62 -5.52 -6.17
CA LEU A 66 -17.03 -5.03 -4.85
C LEU A 66 -16.01 -5.46 -3.78
N GLY A 67 -15.61 -6.73 -3.77
CA GLY A 67 -14.61 -7.25 -2.83
C GLY A 67 -13.26 -6.58 -3.00
N PHE A 68 -12.77 -6.43 -4.23
CA PHE A 68 -11.51 -5.73 -4.51
C PHE A 68 -11.55 -4.27 -4.06
N GLY A 69 -12.56 -3.50 -4.48
CA GLY A 69 -12.69 -2.09 -4.13
C GLY A 69 -12.83 -1.86 -2.63
N SER A 70 -13.61 -2.72 -1.96
CA SER A 70 -13.79 -2.65 -0.50
C SER A 70 -12.49 -2.89 0.25
N VAL A 71 -11.66 -3.84 -0.23
CA VAL A 71 -10.33 -4.11 0.32
C VAL A 71 -9.39 -2.92 0.11
N ILE A 72 -9.42 -2.26 -1.06
CA ILE A 72 -8.62 -1.06 -1.31
C ILE A 72 -9.00 0.08 -0.34
N VAL A 73 -10.29 0.31 -0.11
CA VAL A 73 -10.77 1.31 0.86
C VAL A 73 -10.36 0.94 2.28
N MET A 74 -10.51 -0.33 2.65
CA MET A 74 -10.07 -0.84 3.94
C MET A 74 -8.55 -0.65 4.13
N TRP A 75 -7.77 -0.94 3.09
CA TRP A 75 -6.33 -0.75 3.07
C TRP A 75 -5.96 0.73 3.24
N GLY A 76 -6.66 1.63 2.55
CA GLY A 76 -6.46 3.07 2.68
C GLY A 76 -6.64 3.59 4.10
N TRP A 77 -7.56 3.00 4.90
CA TRP A 77 -7.68 3.32 6.32
C TRP A 77 -6.42 2.92 7.11
N HIS A 78 -5.88 1.72 6.88
CA HIS A 78 -4.66 1.25 7.56
C HIS A 78 -3.44 2.10 7.21
N GLU A 79 -3.34 2.49 5.94
CA GLU A 79 -2.32 3.40 5.44
C GLU A 79 -2.42 4.78 6.09
N LEU A 80 -3.62 5.35 6.14
CA LEU A 80 -3.84 6.64 6.76
C LEU A 80 -3.59 6.59 8.27
N ALA A 81 -3.99 5.51 8.95
CA ALA A 81 -3.74 5.30 10.37
C ALA A 81 -2.22 5.23 10.68
N PHE A 82 -1.44 4.66 9.76
CA PHE A 82 0.02 4.65 9.85
C PHE A 82 0.61 6.04 9.61
N LEU A 83 0.23 6.70 8.52
CA LEU A 83 0.77 7.99 8.12
C LEU A 83 0.41 9.11 9.10
N THR A 84 -0.80 9.11 9.67
CA THR A 84 -1.22 10.07 10.70
C THR A 84 -0.55 9.86 12.06
N GLY A 85 0.24 8.79 12.24
CA GLY A 85 0.92 8.50 13.51
C GLY A 85 0.01 7.89 14.58
N TRP A 86 -1.21 7.50 14.23
CA TRP A 86 -2.18 6.93 15.17
C TRP A 86 -1.87 5.46 15.48
N LEU A 87 -1.43 4.71 14.46
CA LEU A 87 -1.00 3.31 14.57
C LEU A 87 0.52 3.11 14.40
N THR A 88 1.33 4.14 14.68
CA THR A 88 2.80 3.97 14.73
C THR A 88 3.22 3.23 16.00
N GLY A 89 4.30 2.46 15.92
CA GLY A 89 4.83 1.65 17.01
C GLY A 89 5.26 2.42 18.26
N SER A 90 5.62 1.67 19.32
CA SER A 90 5.96 2.17 20.65
C SER A 90 7.12 3.18 20.63
N ARG A 91 7.98 3.11 19.62
CA ARG A 91 9.14 3.98 19.46
C ARG A 91 8.89 5.08 18.42
N LYS A 92 8.81 6.34 18.86
CA LYS A 92 8.72 7.55 18.02
C LYS A 92 10.01 8.39 18.06
N ILE A 93 11.16 7.73 18.13
CA ILE A 93 12.47 8.38 18.21
C ILE A 93 13.37 7.88 17.08
N PRO A 94 14.31 8.69 16.58
CA PRO A 94 15.25 8.30 15.54
C PRO A 94 16.12 7.11 15.99
N LEU A 95 16.65 6.38 15.00
CA LEU A 95 17.55 5.25 15.22
C LEU A 95 18.73 5.70 16.09
N GLN A 96 19.02 4.94 17.15
CA GLN A 96 20.19 5.21 17.98
C GLN A 96 21.48 5.10 17.14
N SER A 97 22.36 6.09 17.27
CA SER A 97 23.63 6.15 16.55
C SER A 97 24.52 4.95 16.88
N GLY A 98 25.02 4.25 15.85
CA GLY A 98 25.93 3.11 15.98
C GLY A 98 25.28 1.74 16.17
N VAL A 99 23.94 1.65 16.16
CA VAL A 99 23.25 0.37 16.33
C VAL A 99 23.25 -0.45 15.04
N THR A 100 23.81 -1.66 15.08
CA THR A 100 23.89 -2.59 13.95
C THR A 100 23.22 -3.94 14.26
N GLY A 101 22.99 -4.76 13.23
CA GLY A 101 22.47 -6.12 13.39
C GLY A 101 21.06 -6.22 13.98
N PHE A 102 20.87 -7.15 14.92
CA PHE A 102 19.56 -7.47 15.51
C PHE A 102 18.96 -6.32 16.32
N ALA A 103 19.79 -5.49 16.97
CA ALA A 103 19.32 -4.33 17.72
C ALA A 103 18.70 -3.28 16.78
N ARG A 104 19.24 -3.12 15.56
CA ARG A 104 18.65 -2.26 14.52
C ARG A 104 17.32 -2.84 14.03
N PHE A 105 17.26 -4.16 13.82
CA PHE A 105 16.03 -4.84 13.41
C PHE A 105 14.92 -4.69 14.44
N LYS A 106 15.20 -4.92 15.72
CA LYS A 106 14.24 -4.73 16.82
C LYS A 106 13.73 -3.30 16.86
N GLN A 107 14.63 -2.31 16.79
CA GLN A 107 14.22 -0.91 16.78
C GLN A 107 13.39 -0.54 15.55
N SER A 108 13.68 -1.09 14.37
CA SER A 108 12.85 -0.91 13.17
C SER A 108 11.48 -1.55 13.33
N LEU A 109 11.39 -2.74 13.92
CA LEU A 109 10.13 -3.43 14.19
C LEU A 109 9.30 -2.67 15.22
N ASP A 110 9.90 -2.23 16.32
CA ASP A 110 9.23 -1.49 17.41
C ASP A 110 8.54 -0.21 16.95
N VAL A 111 8.98 0.35 15.82
CA VAL A 111 8.43 1.56 15.20
C VAL A 111 7.20 1.29 14.33
N ILE A 112 7.02 0.04 13.87
CA ILE A 112 5.92 -0.34 12.95
C ILE A 112 5.00 -1.44 13.53
N ILE A 113 5.34 -2.01 14.69
CA ILE A 113 4.73 -3.23 15.21
C ILE A 113 3.21 -3.14 15.39
N TYR A 114 2.69 -2.02 15.91
CA TYR A 114 1.23 -1.87 16.11
C TYR A 114 0.46 -1.86 14.79
N HIS A 115 1.03 -1.26 13.75
CA HIS A 115 0.44 -1.28 12.42
C HIS A 115 0.47 -2.69 11.80
N GLU A 116 1.58 -3.42 11.92
CA GLU A 116 1.64 -4.81 11.44
C GLU A 116 0.66 -5.71 12.20
N LEU A 117 0.53 -5.53 13.52
CA LEU A 117 -0.44 -6.28 14.32
C LEU A 117 -1.88 -5.97 13.92
N ALA A 118 -2.20 -4.72 13.59
CA ALA A 118 -3.53 -4.35 13.10
C ALA A 118 -3.84 -4.97 11.73
N LEU A 119 -2.86 -5.04 10.84
CA LEU A 119 -2.99 -5.73 9.55
C LEU A 119 -3.20 -7.24 9.75
N ILE A 120 -2.44 -7.88 10.65
CA ILE A 120 -2.60 -9.30 10.99
C ILE A 120 -3.99 -9.55 11.59
N PHE A 121 -4.44 -8.70 12.50
CA PHE A 121 -5.76 -8.83 13.10
C PHE A 121 -6.86 -8.73 12.03
N ASN A 122 -6.75 -7.77 11.12
CA ASN A 122 -7.69 -7.63 10.01
C ASN A 122 -7.65 -8.84 9.06
N PHE A 123 -6.45 -9.37 8.76
CA PHE A 123 -6.31 -10.59 7.97
C PHE A 123 -7.00 -11.79 8.62
N ILE A 124 -6.83 -11.98 9.93
CA ILE A 124 -7.50 -13.05 10.69
C ILE A 124 -9.02 -12.87 10.64
N LEU A 125 -9.50 -11.64 10.80
CA LEU A 125 -10.94 -11.33 10.73
C LEU A 125 -11.51 -11.69 9.36
N LEU A 126 -10.85 -11.27 8.27
CA LEU A 126 -11.24 -11.64 6.91
C LEU A 126 -11.18 -13.15 6.70
N TRP A 127 -10.16 -13.82 7.21
CA TRP A 127 -10.03 -15.27 7.07
C TRP A 127 -11.16 -16.01 7.79
N VAL A 128 -11.55 -15.57 8.99
CA VAL A 128 -12.70 -16.13 9.72
C VAL A 128 -13.99 -15.90 8.96
N MET A 129 -14.20 -14.70 8.42
CA MET A 129 -15.38 -14.39 7.60
C MET A 129 -15.45 -15.23 6.31
N GLN A 130 -14.29 -15.64 5.79
CA GLN A 130 -14.17 -16.40 4.54
C GLN A 130 -14.43 -17.91 4.68
N ARG A 131 -14.39 -18.49 5.90
CA ARG A 131 -14.27 -19.95 6.10
C ARG A 131 -15.36 -20.81 5.43
N ASP A 132 -16.52 -20.24 5.11
CA ASP A 132 -17.64 -20.94 4.47
C ASP A 132 -18.16 -20.22 3.21
N GLN A 133 -17.32 -19.39 2.58
CA GLN A 133 -17.74 -18.48 1.51
C GLN A 133 -17.06 -18.80 0.17
N PRO A 134 -17.80 -18.79 -0.95
CA PRO A 134 -17.30 -19.26 -2.24
C PRO A 134 -16.38 -18.26 -2.96
N ASN A 135 -16.43 -16.96 -2.62
CA ASN A 135 -15.61 -15.94 -3.27
C ASN A 135 -14.41 -15.52 -2.38
N HIS A 136 -13.19 -15.87 -2.78
CA HIS A 136 -11.95 -15.60 -2.05
C HIS A 136 -11.19 -14.33 -2.49
N VAL A 137 -11.73 -13.56 -3.45
CA VAL A 137 -11.02 -12.42 -4.07
C VAL A 137 -10.62 -11.37 -3.04
N ALA A 138 -11.49 -11.07 -2.07
CA ALA A 138 -11.20 -10.07 -1.05
C ALA A 138 -10.02 -10.48 -0.16
N LEU A 139 -10.01 -11.72 0.34
CA LEU A 139 -8.92 -12.25 1.16
C LEU A 139 -7.59 -12.26 0.39
N CYS A 140 -7.61 -12.75 -0.85
CA CYS A 140 -6.42 -12.77 -1.71
C CYS A 140 -5.89 -11.36 -2.00
N THR A 141 -6.78 -10.40 -2.26
CA THR A 141 -6.42 -9.00 -2.51
C THR A 141 -5.72 -8.41 -1.29
N PHE A 142 -6.28 -8.62 -0.09
CA PHE A 142 -5.70 -8.10 1.15
C PHE A 142 -4.36 -8.76 1.46
N ALA A 143 -4.27 -10.09 1.31
CA ALA A 143 -3.02 -10.84 1.51
C ALA A 143 -1.92 -10.34 0.57
N LEU A 144 -2.26 -10.07 -0.69
CA LEU A 144 -1.33 -9.58 -1.68
C LEU A 144 -0.80 -8.19 -1.31
N LEU A 145 -1.68 -7.24 -0.97
CA LEU A 145 -1.28 -5.91 -0.50
C LEU A 145 -0.37 -6.01 0.73
N TRP A 146 -0.72 -6.89 1.68
CA TRP A 146 0.08 -7.10 2.88
C TRP A 146 1.46 -7.67 2.58
N CYS A 147 1.55 -8.73 1.78
CA CYS A 147 2.81 -9.31 1.34
C CYS A 147 3.69 -8.29 0.59
N MET A 148 3.11 -7.54 -0.34
CA MET A 148 3.84 -6.52 -1.10
C MET A 148 4.33 -5.38 -0.21
N ARG A 149 3.52 -4.98 0.79
CA ARG A 149 3.91 -3.97 1.77
C ARG A 149 5.03 -4.44 2.69
N VAL A 150 4.93 -5.65 3.24
CA VAL A 150 6.00 -6.23 4.08
C VAL A 150 7.29 -6.36 3.26
N SER A 151 7.17 -6.84 2.02
CA SER A 151 8.29 -6.90 1.07
C SER A 151 8.92 -5.53 0.85
N GLY A 152 8.13 -4.49 0.58
CA GLY A 152 8.60 -3.12 0.42
C GLY A 152 9.32 -2.59 1.67
N LYS A 153 8.77 -2.82 2.87
CA LYS A 153 9.40 -2.43 4.15
C LYS A 153 10.72 -3.15 4.37
N LEU A 154 10.80 -4.44 4.05
CA LEU A 154 12.05 -5.21 4.14
C LEU A 154 13.08 -4.69 3.12
N ASN A 155 12.66 -4.39 1.89
CA ASN A 155 13.54 -3.80 0.87
C ASN A 155 14.11 -2.45 1.36
N LEU A 156 13.27 -1.58 1.93
CA LEU A 156 13.71 -0.33 2.55
C LEU A 156 14.65 -0.54 3.74
N TYR A 157 14.45 -1.58 4.55
CA TYR A 157 15.30 -1.91 5.70
C TYR A 157 16.71 -2.38 5.28
N PHE A 158 16.77 -3.31 4.32
CA PHE A 158 18.03 -3.82 3.76
C PHE A 158 18.79 -2.76 2.96
N GLY A 159 18.05 -1.81 2.40
CA GLY A 159 18.57 -0.66 1.69
C GLY A 159 18.28 -0.75 0.20
N VAL A 160 17.79 0.36 -0.34
CA VAL A 160 17.52 0.57 -1.76
C VAL A 160 18.13 1.91 -2.19
N PRO A 161 18.43 2.08 -3.49
CA PRO A 161 19.01 3.32 -4.01
C PRO A 161 18.12 4.54 -3.75
N ARG A 162 16.80 4.35 -3.71
CA ARG A 162 15.84 5.41 -3.43
C ARG A 162 14.91 5.02 -2.29
N ASN A 163 15.26 5.47 -1.09
CA ASN A 163 14.52 5.17 0.14
C ASN A 163 13.19 5.93 0.30
N GLY A 164 12.84 6.83 -0.63
CA GLY A 164 11.59 7.58 -0.58
C GLY A 164 11.44 8.51 0.63
N ALA A 165 12.53 8.81 1.35
CA ALA A 165 12.52 9.62 2.57
C ALA A 165 11.86 11.00 2.38
N GLN A 166 11.93 11.55 1.17
CA GLN A 166 11.32 12.84 0.78
C GLN A 166 9.78 12.83 0.74
N TYR A 167 9.15 11.65 0.69
CA TYR A 167 7.69 11.52 0.68
C TYR A 167 7.10 11.35 2.08
N LEU A 168 7.94 11.13 3.10
CA LEU A 168 7.44 11.01 4.46
C LEU A 168 7.05 12.39 5.01
N PRO A 169 5.94 12.48 5.75
CA PRO A 169 5.52 13.71 6.38
C PRO A 169 6.51 14.10 7.49
N LYS A 170 6.57 15.40 7.81
CA LYS A 170 7.56 15.96 8.74
C LYS A 170 7.57 15.27 10.11
N HIS A 171 6.42 14.80 10.60
CA HIS A 171 6.32 14.08 11.89
C HIS A 171 6.83 12.64 11.84
N LEU A 172 6.96 12.03 10.66
CA LEU A 172 7.55 10.70 10.45
C LEU A 172 9.00 10.77 9.93
N SER A 173 9.62 11.96 9.90
CA SER A 173 11.00 12.15 9.45
C SER A 173 12.02 11.28 10.22
N TYR A 174 11.72 10.89 11.46
CA TYR A 174 12.54 9.97 12.23
C TYR A 174 12.64 8.56 11.60
N LEU A 175 11.67 8.15 10.78
CA LEU A 175 11.71 6.90 10.02
C LEU A 175 12.79 6.91 8.95
N ALA A 176 13.10 8.07 8.38
CA ALA A 176 14.15 8.22 7.38
C ALA A 176 15.52 7.75 7.92
N SER A 177 15.77 7.92 9.23
CA SER A 177 16.99 7.45 9.89
C SER A 177 17.13 5.91 9.90
N TYR A 178 16.05 5.16 9.67
CA TYR A 178 16.06 3.71 9.61
C TYR A 178 16.29 3.15 8.20
N PHE A 179 16.17 3.98 7.16
CA PHE A 179 16.31 3.59 5.75
C PHE A 179 17.71 3.91 5.20
N PRO A 180 18.62 2.93 5.11
CA PRO A 180 19.95 3.17 4.61
C PRO A 180 19.90 3.26 3.08
N THR A 181 20.42 4.35 2.52
CA THR A 181 20.62 4.46 1.08
C THR A 181 21.81 3.58 0.68
N ARG A 182 21.55 2.46 0.01
CA ARG A 182 22.58 1.51 -0.45
C ARG A 182 22.30 1.09 -1.90
N ALA A 183 23.32 0.58 -2.59
CA ALA A 183 23.14 -0.10 -3.86
C ALA A 183 22.16 -1.29 -3.72
N MET A 184 21.61 -1.77 -4.84
CA MET A 184 20.65 -2.89 -4.88
C MET A 184 21.03 -4.00 -3.90
N SER A 185 20.19 -4.25 -2.90
CA SER A 185 20.40 -5.35 -1.96
C SER A 185 20.13 -6.70 -2.66
N SER A 186 20.85 -7.75 -2.28
CA SER A 186 20.58 -9.12 -2.76
C SER A 186 19.15 -9.56 -2.40
N TRP A 187 18.62 -9.07 -1.27
CA TRP A 187 17.24 -9.26 -0.86
C TRP A 187 16.25 -8.65 -1.86
N PHE A 188 16.53 -7.47 -2.40
CA PHE A 188 15.70 -6.86 -3.44
C PHE A 188 15.60 -7.75 -4.66
N VAL A 189 16.73 -8.28 -5.17
CA VAL A 189 16.74 -9.17 -6.34
C VAL A 189 15.93 -10.44 -6.06
N PHE A 190 16.09 -11.02 -4.86
CA PHE A 190 15.33 -12.18 -4.46
C PHE A 190 13.83 -11.89 -4.38
N SER A 191 13.42 -10.86 -3.64
CA SER A 191 12.01 -10.51 -3.47
C SER A 191 11.34 -10.11 -4.78
N PHE A 192 12.05 -9.37 -5.63
CA PHE A 192 11.57 -8.97 -6.96
C PHE A 192 11.44 -10.19 -7.89
N GLY A 193 12.44 -11.07 -7.89
CA GLY A 193 12.43 -12.31 -8.67
C GLY A 193 11.29 -13.23 -8.26
N VAL A 194 11.03 -13.40 -6.96
CA VAL A 194 9.90 -14.19 -6.45
C VAL A 194 8.57 -13.57 -6.86
N ALA A 195 8.39 -12.24 -6.71
CA ALA A 195 7.16 -11.57 -7.12
C ALA A 195 6.91 -11.74 -8.63
N LEU A 196 7.95 -11.59 -9.46
CA LEU A 196 7.87 -11.79 -10.90
C LEU A 196 7.56 -13.24 -11.26
N ALA A 197 8.20 -14.21 -10.59
CA ALA A 197 7.94 -15.63 -10.81
C ALA A 197 6.49 -16.01 -10.49
N VAL A 198 5.96 -15.50 -9.36
CA VAL A 198 4.55 -15.70 -8.99
C VAL A 198 3.62 -15.05 -10.01
N TRP A 199 3.94 -13.85 -10.50
CA TRP A 199 3.15 -13.18 -11.52
C TRP A 199 3.12 -13.94 -12.85
N VAL A 200 4.28 -14.41 -13.32
CA VAL A 200 4.38 -15.26 -14.52
C VAL A 200 3.64 -16.59 -14.32
N TRP A 201 3.72 -17.17 -13.11
CA TRP A 201 2.98 -18.38 -12.77
C TRP A 201 1.46 -18.16 -12.82
N ILE A 202 0.95 -17.07 -12.25
CA ILE A 202 -0.49 -16.71 -12.31
C ILE A 202 -0.96 -16.55 -13.76
N ILE A 203 -0.16 -15.91 -14.61
CA ILE A 203 -0.47 -15.73 -16.03
C ILE A 203 -0.43 -17.06 -16.79
N SER A 204 0.58 -17.90 -16.53
CA SER A 204 0.72 -19.18 -17.21
C SER A 204 -0.39 -20.16 -16.85
N GLN A 205 -0.85 -20.19 -15.60
CA GLN A 205 -2.02 -20.98 -15.20
C GLN A 205 -3.28 -20.59 -15.97
N ALA A 206 -3.49 -19.30 -16.20
CA ALA A 206 -4.61 -18.80 -17.00
C ALA A 206 -4.47 -19.16 -18.50
N GLN A 207 -3.26 -19.05 -19.06
CA GLN A 207 -3.00 -19.38 -20.47
C GLN A 207 -3.11 -20.89 -20.77
N LEU A 208 -2.72 -21.73 -19.81
CA LEU A 208 -2.81 -23.19 -19.94
C LEU A 208 -4.23 -23.74 -19.73
N GLY A 209 -5.20 -22.88 -19.39
CA GLY A 209 -6.58 -23.28 -19.13
C GLY A 209 -6.76 -24.13 -17.87
N LEU A 210 -5.75 -24.16 -16.99
CA LEU A 210 -5.78 -24.92 -15.73
C LEU A 210 -6.66 -24.24 -14.67
N VAL A 211 -6.95 -22.95 -14.84
CA VAL A 211 -7.81 -22.14 -13.97
C VAL A 211 -8.78 -21.35 -14.85
N GLU A 212 -10.05 -21.31 -14.47
CA GLU A 212 -11.02 -20.43 -15.13
C GLU A 212 -10.58 -18.97 -14.97
N THR A 213 -10.46 -18.25 -16.09
CA THR A 213 -10.07 -16.84 -16.11
C THR A 213 -11.22 -15.97 -15.59
N SER A 214 -11.38 -15.96 -14.27
CA SER A 214 -12.37 -15.12 -13.58
C SER A 214 -11.87 -13.67 -13.46
N THR A 215 -12.80 -12.72 -13.36
CA THR A 215 -12.49 -11.30 -13.14
C THR A 215 -11.60 -11.08 -11.91
N GLY A 216 -11.80 -11.86 -10.84
CA GLY A 216 -10.96 -11.82 -9.65
C GLY A 216 -9.50 -12.18 -9.93
N TRP A 217 -9.27 -13.19 -10.77
CA TRP A 217 -7.91 -13.60 -11.17
C TRP A 217 -7.18 -12.49 -11.92
N VAL A 218 -7.89 -11.82 -12.84
CA VAL A 218 -7.34 -10.67 -13.58
C VAL A 218 -7.01 -9.53 -12.64
N LEU A 219 -7.92 -9.17 -11.73
CA LEU A 219 -7.69 -8.11 -10.73
C LEU A 219 -6.46 -8.38 -9.87
N LEU A 220 -6.29 -9.62 -9.39
CA LEU A 220 -5.13 -10.03 -8.59
C LEU A 220 -3.84 -9.99 -9.41
N ALA A 221 -3.85 -10.47 -10.65
CA ALA A 221 -2.70 -10.42 -11.54
C ALA A 221 -2.27 -8.98 -11.86
N THR A 222 -3.24 -8.09 -12.11
CA THR A 222 -2.96 -6.67 -12.32
C THR A 222 -2.39 -6.01 -11.07
N LEU A 223 -2.98 -6.28 -9.90
CA LEU A 223 -2.51 -5.72 -8.63
C LEU A 223 -1.08 -6.16 -8.31
N LEU A 224 -0.75 -7.43 -8.54
CA LEU A 224 0.61 -7.94 -8.39
C LEU A 224 1.58 -7.24 -9.34
N GLY A 225 1.19 -7.08 -10.60
CA GLY A 225 1.98 -6.35 -11.60
C GLY A 225 2.23 -4.90 -11.19
N LEU A 226 1.23 -4.22 -10.65
CA LEU A 226 1.36 -2.85 -10.12
C LEU A 226 2.30 -2.80 -8.91
N GLY A 227 2.23 -3.77 -8.00
CA GLY A 227 3.17 -3.85 -6.88
C GLY A 227 4.60 -4.14 -7.34
N ILE A 228 4.80 -4.96 -8.37
CA ILE A 228 6.13 -5.18 -8.98
C ILE A 228 6.66 -3.88 -9.59
N LEU A 229 5.79 -3.11 -10.25
CA LEU A 229 6.15 -1.80 -10.79
C LEU A 229 6.58 -0.84 -9.66
N GLU A 230 5.85 -0.82 -8.54
CA GLU A 230 6.22 -0.04 -7.35
C GLU A 230 7.61 -0.43 -6.82
N HIS A 231 7.90 -1.73 -6.73
CA HIS A 231 9.24 -2.20 -6.34
C HIS A 231 10.31 -1.80 -7.35
N ALA A 232 10.01 -1.87 -8.65
CA ALA A 232 10.92 -1.41 -9.69
C ALA A 232 11.21 0.10 -9.54
N MET A 233 10.21 0.91 -9.16
CA MET A 233 10.37 2.35 -8.90
C MET A 233 11.25 2.66 -7.67
N MET A 234 11.43 1.73 -6.74
CA MET A 234 12.37 1.90 -5.61
C MET A 234 13.84 1.85 -6.05
N VAL A 235 14.12 1.28 -7.21
CA VAL A 235 15.48 1.16 -7.75
C VAL A 235 15.70 2.05 -8.97
N LEU A 236 14.68 2.17 -9.83
CA LEU A 236 14.76 3.03 -11.00
C LEU A 236 14.63 4.50 -10.60
N PRO A 237 15.43 5.41 -11.19
CA PRO A 237 15.39 6.84 -10.90
C PRO A 237 14.18 7.53 -11.58
N TRP A 238 12.96 7.02 -11.40
CA TRP A 238 11.76 7.61 -11.98
C TRP A 238 11.20 8.74 -11.11
N PRO A 239 11.01 9.97 -11.62
CA PRO A 239 10.46 11.06 -10.83
C PRO A 239 8.98 10.79 -10.52
N ILE A 240 8.70 10.23 -9.34
CA ILE A 240 7.34 9.99 -8.82
C ILE A 240 6.56 11.31 -8.72
N GLU A 241 7.28 12.43 -8.53
CA GLU A 241 6.79 13.80 -8.64
C GLU A 241 6.05 14.10 -9.95
N ARG A 242 6.42 13.48 -11.07
CA ARG A 242 5.70 13.70 -12.35
C ARG A 242 4.38 12.96 -12.43
N LEU A 243 4.24 11.85 -11.69
CA LEU A 243 3.04 11.03 -11.72
C LEU A 243 1.98 11.56 -10.73
N TRP A 244 2.39 11.98 -9.52
CA TRP A 244 1.49 12.52 -8.49
C TRP A 244 1.77 13.99 -8.13
N GLY A 245 2.29 14.78 -9.06
CA GLY A 245 2.66 16.19 -8.84
C GLY A 245 1.52 17.05 -8.28
N TRP A 246 0.27 16.77 -8.68
CA TRP A 246 -0.92 17.44 -8.14
C TRP A 246 -1.13 17.16 -6.63
N ALA A 247 -0.83 15.94 -6.16
CA ALA A 247 -0.90 15.58 -4.74
C ALA A 247 0.33 16.08 -3.96
N LEU A 248 1.46 16.30 -4.66
CA LEU A 248 2.74 16.70 -4.09
C LEU A 248 3.02 18.22 -4.13
N ASN A 249 2.29 19.03 -4.89
CA ASN A 249 2.56 20.48 -5.04
C ASN A 249 1.78 21.40 -4.08
N THR A 250 0.90 20.87 -3.22
CA THR A 250 0.01 21.68 -2.36
C THR A 250 0.74 22.59 -1.36
N LYS A 251 2.06 22.45 -1.17
CA LYS A 251 2.86 23.34 -0.31
C LYS A 251 3.69 24.40 -1.05
N GLU A 252 3.97 24.22 -2.33
CA GLU A 252 4.82 25.19 -3.04
C GLU A 252 4.01 26.42 -3.45
N GLU A 253 2.75 26.24 -3.85
CA GLU A 253 1.83 27.36 -4.10
C GLU A 253 1.53 28.16 -2.83
N ALA A 254 1.29 27.52 -1.67
CA ALA A 254 0.98 28.23 -0.43
C ALA A 254 2.18 29.01 0.18
N VAL A 255 3.42 28.64 -0.13
CA VAL A 255 4.61 29.38 0.31
C VAL A 255 4.93 30.53 -0.64
N LEU A 256 4.71 30.36 -1.95
CA LEU A 256 4.88 31.42 -2.95
C LEU A 256 3.80 32.50 -2.84
N ASP A 257 2.56 32.13 -2.49
CA ASP A 257 1.46 33.09 -2.31
C ASP A 257 1.66 33.94 -1.03
N ASN A 258 2.19 33.34 0.05
CA ASN A 258 2.53 34.10 1.26
C ASN A 258 3.80 34.97 1.10
N ALA A 259 4.80 34.53 0.35
CA ALA A 259 6.01 35.32 0.08
C ALA A 259 5.75 36.54 -0.82
N THR A 260 4.72 36.48 -1.68
CA THR A 260 4.33 37.59 -2.55
C THR A 260 3.38 38.60 -1.87
N LEU A 261 2.72 38.20 -0.78
CA LEU A 261 1.88 39.08 0.03
C LEU A 261 2.68 39.85 1.11
N ASP A 262 3.80 39.31 1.60
CA ASP A 262 4.69 39.98 2.58
C ASP A 262 5.69 40.96 1.91
N SER A 263 5.62 41.11 0.58
CA SER A 263 6.50 42.00 -0.20
C SER A 263 5.77 43.18 -0.87
N LYS A 264 4.55 43.50 -0.42
CA LYS A 264 3.81 44.72 -0.79
C LYS A 264 3.47 45.54 0.45
#